data_AF-A0A6I0X0A4-F1
#
_entry.id   AF-A0A6I0X0A4-F1
#
_cell.length_a   1.000
_cell.length_b   1.000
_cell.length_c   1.000
_cell.angle_alpha   90.00
_cell.angle_beta   90.00
_cell.angle_gamma   90.00
#
_symmetry.space_group_name_H-M   'P 1'
#
loop_
_entity.id
_entity.type
_entity.pdbx_description
1 polymer ?
#
loop_
_entity_poly.entity_id
_entity_poly.type
_entity_poly.pdbx_seq_one_letter_code
_entity_poly.pdbx_strand_id
1 'polypeptide(L)'
;MNIPEQVKNEARVLIEQYGDTFEYLGIYEGQEAYVFKFPGDSCTGYPFVYLYDGKDATEITGPLSLDVIDSCIENIEEGDIE
;
A
#
# COMPACT_ATOMS: atom_id res chain seq x y z
N MET A 1 -9.51 -2.13 -9.31
CA MET A 1 -8.08 -1.89 -9.56
C MET A 1 -7.39 -3.23 -9.75
N ASN A 2 -6.39 -3.33 -10.63
CA ASN A 2 -5.57 -4.54 -10.77
C ASN A 2 -4.28 -4.34 -9.98
N ILE A 3 -4.02 -5.21 -9.00
CA ILE A 3 -2.80 -5.18 -8.20
C ILE A 3 -1.71 -5.98 -8.94
N PRO A 4 -0.48 -5.44 -9.11
CA PRO A 4 0.62 -6.17 -9.75
C PRO A 4 0.91 -7.53 -9.09
N GLU A 5 1.26 -8.54 -9.87
CA GLU A 5 1.57 -9.88 -9.33
C GLU A 5 2.75 -9.86 -8.36
N GLN A 6 3.73 -8.99 -8.59
CA GLN A 6 4.88 -8.80 -7.71
C GLN A 6 4.47 -8.31 -6.33
N VAL A 7 3.52 -7.36 -6.25
CA VAL A 7 2.93 -6.91 -4.98
C VAL A 7 2.22 -8.08 -4.28
N LYS A 8 1.46 -8.90 -5.03
CA LYS A 8 0.79 -10.08 -4.47
C LYS A 8 1.78 -11.14 -3.98
N ASN A 9 2.91 -11.31 -4.67
CA ASN A 9 3.95 -12.26 -4.29
C ASN A 9 4.63 -11.87 -2.99
N GLU A 10 4.98 -10.60 -2.82
CA GLU A 10 5.54 -10.09 -1.56
C GLU A 10 4.53 -10.22 -0.42
N ALA A 11 3.26 -9.87 -0.68
CA ALA A 11 2.19 -9.96 0.31
C ALA A 11 1.65 -11.38 0.54
N ARG A 12 2.24 -12.42 -0.07
CA ARG A 12 1.63 -13.77 -0.16
C ARG A 12 1.21 -14.32 1.20
N VAL A 13 2.05 -14.17 2.22
CA VAL A 13 1.77 -14.67 3.57
C VAL A 13 0.57 -13.98 4.21
N LEU A 14 0.36 -12.69 3.93
CA LEU A 14 -0.80 -11.95 4.39
C LEU A 14 -2.05 -12.33 3.58
N ILE A 15 -1.90 -12.50 2.26
CA ILE A 15 -3.00 -12.92 1.38
C ILE A 15 -3.55 -14.29 1.80
N GLU A 16 -2.67 -15.25 2.07
CA GLU A 16 -3.06 -16.61 2.49
C GLU A 16 -3.86 -16.62 3.81
N GLN A 17 -3.70 -15.59 4.66
CA GLN A 17 -4.36 -15.49 5.96
C GLN A 17 -5.58 -14.56 5.97
N TYR A 18 -5.52 -13.46 5.22
CA TYR A 18 -6.47 -12.35 5.33
C TYR A 18 -7.16 -11.99 4.00
N GLY A 19 -6.79 -12.63 2.89
CA GLY A 19 -7.28 -12.33 1.54
C GLY A 19 -6.46 -11.25 0.84
N ASP A 20 -6.73 -11.00 -0.45
CA ASP A 20 -5.94 -10.09 -1.30
C ASP A 20 -6.53 -8.68 -1.41
N THR A 21 -6.89 -8.08 -0.27
CA THR A 21 -7.45 -6.73 -0.26
C THR A 21 -6.34 -5.68 -0.13
N PHE A 22 -6.26 -4.79 -1.10
CA PHE A 22 -5.31 -3.69 -1.16
C PHE A 22 -6.01 -2.37 -1.50
N GLU A 23 -5.39 -1.28 -1.09
CA GLU A 23 -5.74 0.07 -1.48
C GLU A 23 -4.54 0.72 -2.17
N TYR A 24 -4.76 1.40 -3.29
CA TYR A 24 -3.71 2.15 -3.96
C TYR A 24 -3.61 3.54 -3.34
N LEU A 25 -2.39 3.91 -2.96
CA LEU A 25 -2.11 5.16 -2.28
C LEU A 25 -1.73 6.26 -3.26
N GLY A 26 -1.04 5.92 -4.36
CA GLY A 26 -0.52 6.91 -5.31
C GLY A 26 0.89 6.58 -5.76
N ILE A 27 1.62 7.62 -6.17
CA ILE A 27 3.04 7.51 -6.54
C ILE A 27 3.90 8.07 -5.42
N TYR A 28 4.81 7.25 -4.90
CA TYR A 28 5.81 7.65 -3.90
C TYR A 28 7.21 7.50 -4.53
N GLU A 29 7.96 8.60 -4.62
CA GLU A 29 9.31 8.64 -5.22
C GLU A 29 9.40 7.95 -6.61
N GLY A 30 8.36 8.07 -7.42
CA GLY A 30 8.29 7.49 -8.77
C GLY A 30 7.83 6.02 -8.82
N GLN A 31 7.47 5.42 -7.69
CA GLN A 31 6.97 4.05 -7.58
C GLN A 31 5.48 4.05 -7.19
N GLU A 32 4.73 3.08 -7.71
CA GLU A 32 3.34 2.87 -7.32
C GLU A 32 3.26 2.31 -5.90
N ALA A 33 2.52 2.98 -5.02
CA ALA A 33 2.37 2.61 -3.62
C ALA A 33 1.01 1.95 -3.36
N TYR A 34 1.03 0.82 -2.68
CA TYR A 34 -0.15 0.03 -2.30
C TYR A 34 -0.12 -0.27 -0.81
N VAL A 35 -1.24 -0.20 -0.10
CA VAL A 35 -1.34 -0.65 1.30
C VAL A 35 -2.23 -1.88 1.41
N PHE A 36 -1.81 -2.86 2.21
CA PHE A 36 -2.62 -4.03 2.53
C PHE A 36 -3.74 -3.64 3.50
N LYS A 37 -4.99 -3.99 3.17
CA LYS A 37 -6.15 -3.72 4.01
C LYS A 37 -6.51 -4.97 4.79
N PHE A 38 -6.17 -4.98 6.07
CA PHE A 38 -6.59 -6.04 6.97
C PHE A 38 -8.09 -5.99 7.26
N PRO A 39 -8.73 -7.14 7.55
CA PRO A 39 -10.10 -7.14 8.05
C PRO A 39 -10.17 -6.40 9.40
N GLY A 40 -11.27 -5.68 9.63
CA GLY A 40 -11.42 -4.61 10.64
C GLY A 40 -11.09 -4.95 12.11
N ASP A 41 -11.00 -6.22 12.47
CA ASP A 41 -10.65 -6.67 13.83
C ASP A 41 -9.18 -7.13 13.97
N SER A 42 -8.34 -6.91 12.95
CA SER A 42 -6.95 -7.38 12.96
C SER A 42 -6.02 -6.39 13.69
N CYS A 43 -5.33 -6.86 14.73
CA CYS A 43 -4.28 -6.09 15.41
C CYS A 43 -2.91 -6.45 14.83
N THR A 44 -2.43 -5.72 13.83
CA THR A 44 -1.22 -6.08 13.05
C THR A 44 -0.02 -5.16 13.25
N GLY A 45 -0.17 -4.08 14.03
CA GLY A 45 0.90 -3.12 14.31
C GLY A 45 0.99 -2.06 13.22
N TYR A 46 2.16 -1.90 12.60
CA TYR A 46 2.35 -0.94 11.50
C TYR A 46 1.70 -1.42 10.21
N PRO A 47 1.24 -0.50 9.34
CA PRO A 47 0.75 -0.84 8.01
C PRO A 47 1.81 -1.56 7.17
N PHE A 48 1.33 -2.42 6.28
CA PHE A 48 2.14 -3.07 5.26
C PHE A 48 1.91 -2.36 3.93
N VAL A 49 2.95 -1.69 3.45
CA VAL A 49 2.96 -0.93 2.20
C VAL A 49 3.86 -1.64 1.20
N TYR A 50 3.49 -1.62 -0.07
CA TYR A 50 4.25 -2.21 -1.15
C TYR A 50 4.53 -1.13 -2.19
N LEU A 51 5.82 -0.89 -2.45
CA LEU A 51 6.28 0.01 -3.50
C LEU A 51 6.64 -0.81 -4.73
N TYR A 52 6.07 -0.46 -5.88
CA TYR A 52 6.26 -1.15 -7.15
C TYR A 52 6.87 -0.20 -8.18
N ASP A 53 8.01 -0.57 -8.74
CA ASP A 53 8.77 0.25 -9.70
C ASP A 53 8.42 -0.04 -11.18
N GLY A 54 7.42 -0.87 -11.43
CA GLY A 54 7.07 -1.37 -12.77
C GLY A 54 7.72 -2.72 -13.11
N LYS A 55 8.61 -3.24 -12.26
CA LYS A 55 9.30 -4.52 -12.46
C LYS A 55 9.30 -5.38 -11.19
N ASP A 56 9.67 -4.80 -10.06
CA ASP A 56 9.81 -5.46 -8.76
C ASP A 56 8.98 -4.71 -7.71
N ALA A 57 8.58 -5.42 -6.65
CA ALA A 57 7.85 -4.86 -5.52
C ALA A 57 8.67 -5.02 -4.24
N THR A 58 8.63 -4.03 -3.35
CA THR A 58 9.30 -4.07 -2.05
C THR A 58 8.29 -3.80 -0.94
N GLU A 59 8.26 -4.67 0.06
CA GLU A 59 7.48 -4.45 1.28
C GLU A 59 8.16 -3.43 2.20
N ILE A 60 7.39 -2.46 2.66
CA ILE A 60 7.75 -1.44 3.63
C ILE A 60 6.80 -1.56 4.83
N THR A 61 7.39 -1.65 6.02
CA THR A 61 6.68 -1.65 7.30
C THR A 61 7.44 -0.81 8.33
N GLY A 62 6.89 -0.67 9.54
CA GLY A 62 7.45 0.19 10.57
C GLY A 62 7.17 1.68 10.33
N PRO A 63 7.92 2.59 10.96
CA PRO A 63 7.67 4.03 10.85
C PRO A 63 7.65 4.55 9.41
N LEU A 64 8.50 4.00 8.52
CA LEU A 64 8.57 4.41 7.12
C LEU A 64 7.28 4.16 6.34
N SER A 65 6.47 3.16 6.73
CA SER A 65 5.18 2.94 6.04
C SER A 65 4.18 4.05 6.35
N LEU A 66 4.31 4.71 7.50
CA LEU A 66 3.51 5.90 7.82
C LEU A 66 3.94 7.10 6.98
N ASP A 67 5.26 7.31 6.80
CA ASP A 67 5.79 8.41 5.96
C ASP A 67 5.31 8.29 4.50
N VAL A 68 5.28 7.07 3.96
CA VAL A 68 4.75 6.81 2.60
C VAL A 68 3.25 7.12 2.53
N ILE A 69 2.47 6.66 3.50
CA ILE A 69 1.02 6.89 3.54
C ILE A 69 0.73 8.39 3.64
N ASP A 70 1.41 9.10 4.54
CA ASP A 70 1.24 10.54 4.75
C ASP A 70 1.54 11.32 3.47
N SER A 71 2.67 11.03 2.82
CA SER A 71 3.06 11.64 1.54
C SER A 71 2.05 11.40 0.42
N CYS A 72 1.42 10.22 0.38
CA CYS A 72 0.40 9.90 -0.61
C CYS A 72 -0.97 10.56 -0.31
N ILE A 73 -1.32 10.76 0.96
CA ILE A 73 -2.56 11.44 1.38
C ILE A 73 -2.46 12.95 1.15
N GLU A 74 -1.29 13.55 1.36
CA GLU A 74 -1.07 14.99 1.11
C GLU A 74 -1.26 15.39 -0.38
N ASN A 75 -1.30 14.42 -1.30
CA ASN A 75 -1.61 14.68 -2.72
C ASN A 75 -3.12 14.67 -3.04
N ILE A 76 -4.01 14.58 -2.04
CA ILE A 76 -5.48 14.43 -2.24
C ILE A 76 -6.28 15.73 -1.99
N GLU A 77 -5.67 16.85 -1.60
CA GLU A 77 -6.35 18.16 -1.49
C GLU A 77 -5.51 19.20 -2.27
N GLU A 78 -5.95 19.85 -3.36
CA GLU A 78 -7.11 20.72 -3.50
C GLU A 78 -7.71 20.64 -4.92
N GLY A 79 -8.96 20.21 -5.07
CA GLY A 79 -9.65 20.35 -6.34
C GLY A 79 -10.91 19.52 -6.44
N ASP A 80 -12.01 20.00 -5.86
CA ASP A 80 -13.39 19.85 -6.39
C ASP A 80 -14.40 20.42 -5.38
N ILE A 81 -14.41 21.75 -5.25
CA ILE A 81 -15.58 22.52 -4.80
C ILE A 81 -15.71 23.73 -5.72
N GLU A 82 -16.43 23.56 -6.82
CA GLU A 82 -17.11 24.65 -7.55
C GLU A 82 -18.52 24.87 -6.98
#